data_AF-H0HXW1-F1
#
_entry.id   AF-H0HXW1-F1
#
_cell.length_a   1.000
_cell.length_b   1.000
_cell.length_c   1.000
_cell.angle_alpha   90.00
_cell.angle_beta   90.00
_cell.angle_gamma   90.00
#
_symmetry.space_group_name_H-M   'P 1'
#
loop_
_entity.id
_entity.type
_entity.pdbx_description
1 polymer ?
#
loop_
_entity_poly.entity_id
_entity_poly.type
_entity_poly.pdbx_seq_one_letter_code
_entity_poly.pdbx_strand_id
1 'polypeptide(L)' 'MSPFDQGVVAAETGMSKDDNPYQPGTSAHSDWNAGYESVVEADEATRLDGE' A
#
# COMPACT_ATOMS: atom_id res chain seq x y z
N MET A 1 -3.30 10.00 -11.20
CA MET A 1 -2.78 9.21 -10.07
C MET A 1 -2.73 7.76 -10.52
N SER A 2 -1.58 7.10 -10.42
CA SER A 2 -1.46 5.69 -10.82
C SER A 2 -2.06 4.76 -9.75
N PRO A 3 -2.37 3.48 -10.07
CA PRO A 3 -2.80 2.52 -9.06
C PRO A 3 -1.82 2.40 -7.90
N PHE A 4 -0.51 2.44 -8.19
CA PHE A 4 0.55 2.47 -7.19
C PHE A 4 0.44 3.67 -6.25
N ASP A 5 0.34 4.90 -6.80
CA ASP A 5 0.19 6.12 -5.98
C ASP A 5 -1.06 6.06 -5.09
N GLN A 6 -2.15 5.47 -5.59
CA GLN A 6 -3.38 5.29 -4.81
C GLN A 6 -3.19 4.30 -3.66
N GLY A 7 -2.41 3.24 -3.86
CA GLY A 7 -2.05 2.28 -2.82
C GLY A 7 -1.22 2.92 -1.72
N VAL A 8 -0.23 3.75 -2.09
CA VAL A 8 0.58 4.54 -1.15
C VAL A 8 -0.33 5.42 -0.28
N VAL A 9 -1.20 6.22 -0.91
CA VAL A 9 -2.12 7.09 -0.16
C VAL A 9 -3.08 6.31 0.73
N ALA A 10 -3.57 5.15 0.27
CA ALA A 10 -4.44 4.30 1.08
C ALA A 10 -3.72 3.82 2.36
N ALA A 11 -2.46 3.38 2.25
CA ALA A 11 -1.67 3.00 3.42
C ALA A 11 -1.38 4.18 4.35
N GLU A 12 -0.99 5.34 3.80
CA GLU A 12 -0.73 6.56 4.58
C GLU A 12 -1.97 7.09 5.33
N THR A 13 -3.16 6.87 4.76
CA THR A 13 -4.44 7.28 5.37
C THR A 13 -5.03 6.23 6.30
N GLY A 14 -4.37 5.08 6.46
CA GLY A 14 -4.82 3.98 7.33
C GLY A 14 -6.00 3.19 6.77
N MET A 15 -6.26 3.25 5.46
CA MET A 15 -7.23 2.36 4.79
C MET A 15 -6.72 0.92 4.79
N SER A 16 -7.62 -0.06 4.65
CA SER A 16 -7.21 -1.46 4.58
C SER A 16 -6.75 -1.84 3.18
N LYS A 17 -5.86 -2.84 3.07
CA LYS A 17 -5.48 -3.43 1.77
C LYS A 17 -6.70 -4.01 1.03
N ASP A 18 -7.72 -4.45 1.76
CA ASP A 18 -8.99 -4.96 1.21
C ASP A 18 -9.86 -3.84 0.58
N ASP A 19 -9.58 -2.57 0.86
CA ASP A 19 -10.26 -1.43 0.21
C ASP A 19 -9.72 -1.16 -1.21
N ASN A 20 -8.83 -2.02 -1.73
CA ASN A 20 -8.35 -1.94 -3.10
C ASN A 20 -9.54 -1.96 -4.09
N PRO A 21 -9.76 -0.88 -4.87
CA PRO A 21 -10.91 -0.79 -5.77
C PRO A 21 -10.75 -1.65 -7.03
N TYR A 22 -9.56 -2.20 -7.28
CA TYR A 22 -9.23 -2.97 -8.46
C TYR A 22 -9.56 -4.45 -8.28
N GLN A 23 -9.96 -5.11 -9.36
CA GLN A 23 -10.26 -6.54 -9.31
C GLN A 23 -8.99 -7.38 -9.11
N PRO A 24 -9.01 -8.39 -8.23
CA PRO A 24 -7.90 -9.31 -8.05
C PRO A 24 -7.46 -9.95 -9.36
N GLY A 25 -6.14 -10.05 -9.58
CA GLY A 25 -5.56 -10.62 -10.78
C GLY A 25 -5.35 -9.63 -11.94
N THR A 26 -5.77 -8.37 -11.79
CA THR A 26 -5.43 -7.29 -12.72
C THR A 26 -4.08 -6.67 -12.36
N SER A 27 -3.36 -6.13 -13.36
CA SER A 27 -2.13 -5.37 -13.11
C SER A 27 -2.36 -4.21 -12.15
N ALA A 28 -3.49 -3.50 -12.29
CA ALA A 28 -3.83 -2.39 -11.41
C ALA A 28 -3.99 -2.80 -9.94
N HIS A 29 -4.58 -3.98 -9.67
CA HIS A 29 -4.67 -4.51 -8.31
C HIS A 29 -3.29 -4.84 -7.74
N SER A 30 -2.40 -5.44 -8.54
CA SER A 30 -1.02 -5.70 -8.13
C SER A 30 -0.22 -4.43 -7.88
N ASP A 31 -0.33 -3.44 -8.77
CA ASP A 31 0.35 -2.15 -8.66
C ASP A 31 -0.12 -1.37 -7.41
N TRP A 32 -1.42 -1.36 -7.15
CA TRP A 32 -1.99 -0.74 -5.94
C TRP A 32 -1.50 -1.44 -4.68
N ASN A 33 -1.49 -2.78 -4.65
CA ASN A 33 -0.97 -3.53 -3.51
C ASN A 33 0.52 -3.24 -3.27
N ALA A 34 1.33 -3.16 -4.33
CA ALA A 34 2.74 -2.82 -4.21
C ALA A 34 2.96 -1.43 -3.61
N GLY A 35 2.14 -0.44 -4.01
CA GLY A 35 2.19 0.89 -3.41
C GLY A 35 1.81 0.90 -1.93
N TYR A 36 0.75 0.16 -1.57
CA TYR A 36 0.31 0.02 -0.19
C TYR A 36 1.39 -0.64 0.69
N GLU A 37 1.95 -1.75 0.23
CA GLU A 37 2.98 -2.52 0.94
C GLU A 37 4.25 -1.70 1.16
N SER A 38 4.65 -0.87 0.18
CA SER A 38 5.83 0.00 0.32
C SER A 38 5.74 0.96 1.51
N VAL A 39 4.55 1.38 1.93
CA VAL A 39 4.36 2.27 3.09
C VAL A 39 4.33 1.46 4.39
N VAL A 40 3.64 0.32 4.39
CA VAL A 40 3.57 -0.57 5.56
C VAL A 40 4.97 -1.06 5.93
N GLU A 41 5.75 -1.53 4.96
CA GLU A 41 7.13 -1.99 5.19
C GLU A 41 8.03 -0.86 5.70
N ALA A 42 7.84 0.37 5.21
CA ALA A 42 8.59 1.54 5.68
C ALA A 42 8.23 1.94 7.12
N ASP A 43 6.94 1.87 7.49
CA ASP A 43 6.47 2.13 8.85
C ASP A 43 6.99 1.07 9.84
N GLU A 44 7.01 -0.21 9.44
CA GLU A 44 7.60 -1.30 10.24
C GLU A 44 9.13 -1.16 10.39
N ALA A 45 9.84 -0.84 9.30
CA ALA A 45 11.28 -0.62 9.34
C ALA A 45 11.65 0.56 10.27
N THR A 46 10.83 1.61 10.29
CA THR A 46 11.04 2.77 11.17
C THR A 46 10.78 2.42 12.64
N ARG A 47 9.86 1.50 12.95
CA ARG A 47 9.60 1.05 14.33
C ARG A 47 10.72 0.19 14.91
N LEU A 48 11.45 -0.56 14.08
CA LEU A 48 12.48 -1.50 14.53
C LEU A 48 13.83 -0.85 14.90
N ASP A 49 14.10 0.38 14.45
CA ASP A 49 15.35 1.11 14.76
C ASP A 49 15.31 1.85 16.12
N GLY A 50 14.23 1.66 16.90
CA GLY A 50 13.96 2.40 18.13
C GLY A 50 14.13 1.64 19.45
N GLU A 51 14.70 0.42 19.46
CA GLU A 51 14.92 -0.40 20.68
C GLU A 51 16.38 -0.41 21.17
#